data_AF-A0AAW0SQ52-F1
#
_entry.id   AF-A0AAW0SQ52-F1
#
_cell.length_a   1.000
_cell.length_b   1.000
_cell.length_c   1.000
_cell.angle_alpha   90.00
_cell.angle_beta   90.00
_cell.angle_gamma   90.00
#
_symmetry.space_group_name_H-M   'P 1'
#
loop_
_entity.id
_entity.type
_entity.pdbx_description
1 polymer ?
#
loop_
_entity_poly.entity_id
_entity_poly.type
_entity_poly.pdbx_seq_one_letter_code
_entity_poly.pdbx_strand_id
1 'polypeptide(L)'
;MTEGYPGPECVYKPVAGLPKTSSDDPHTDNMKLVVLACLLAVAAARPDKDATILADERSDDGDGNFYYRFETSNGIKKEKTGTPGVEGQSNMVGSFQFPLDDGSTATFTFVADENGYRVESPLLPPIPAYVQKQIDFARSQGKRR
;
A
#
# COMPACT_ATOMS: atom_id res chain seq x y z
N MET A 1 -40.85 -49.34 -79.40
CA MET A 1 -39.83 -50.33 -79.02
C MET A 1 -38.88 -49.59 -78.11
N THR A 2 -39.06 -49.78 -76.79
CA THR A 2 -38.11 -50.48 -75.88
C THR A 2 -36.94 -49.54 -75.57
N GLU A 3 -36.51 -49.27 -74.35
CA GLU A 3 -36.54 -49.96 -73.06
C GLU A 3 -36.11 -48.90 -72.02
N GLY A 4 -36.58 -49.00 -70.78
CA GLY A 4 -35.91 -48.34 -69.66
C GLY A 4 -34.69 -49.17 -69.23
N TYR A 5 -33.61 -48.53 -68.81
CA TYR A 5 -32.67 -49.08 -67.82
C TYR A 5 -31.96 -47.90 -67.09
N PRO A 6 -31.64 -48.07 -65.79
CA PRO A 6 -31.47 -47.00 -64.80
C PRO A 6 -30.01 -46.59 -64.63
N GLY A 7 -29.79 -45.32 -64.30
CA GLY A 7 -28.48 -44.78 -63.88
C GLY A 7 -28.34 -44.80 -62.35
N PRO A 8 -27.16 -45.12 -61.80
CA PRO A 8 -27.00 -45.60 -60.43
C PRO A 8 -27.21 -44.53 -59.36
N GLU A 9 -27.92 -44.91 -58.28
CA GLU A 9 -27.97 -44.18 -57.03
C GLU A 9 -26.55 -43.91 -56.51
N CYS A 10 -26.17 -42.63 -56.40
CA CYS A 10 -24.96 -42.24 -55.70
C CYS A 10 -25.16 -42.52 -54.20
N VAL A 11 -24.66 -43.66 -53.75
CA VAL A 11 -24.51 -43.99 -52.34
C VAL A 11 -23.50 -43.03 -51.71
N TYR A 12 -23.97 -42.06 -50.92
CA TYR A 12 -23.12 -41.20 -50.11
C TYR A 12 -22.53 -42.03 -48.97
N LYS A 13 -21.25 -42.40 -49.08
CA LYS A 13 -20.50 -43.01 -47.97
C LYS A 13 -20.06 -41.92 -46.99
N PRO A 14 -20.26 -42.10 -45.67
CA PRO A 14 -19.78 -41.14 -44.69
C PRO A 14 -18.25 -41.17 -44.63
N VAL A 15 -17.60 -40.02 -44.82
CA VAL A 15 -16.16 -39.88 -44.58
C VAL A 15 -15.96 -39.75 -43.07
N ALA A 16 -15.47 -40.82 -42.46
CA ALA A 16 -15.09 -40.82 -41.06
C ALA A 16 -13.90 -39.87 -40.84
N GLY A 17 -14.08 -38.94 -39.90
CA GLY A 17 -12.99 -38.40 -39.08
C GLY A 17 -12.01 -37.45 -39.75
N LEU A 18 -12.32 -36.15 -39.74
CA LEU A 18 -11.27 -35.14 -39.59
C LEU A 18 -10.77 -35.20 -38.13
N PRO A 19 -9.46 -35.36 -37.88
CA PRO A 19 -8.93 -35.22 -36.53
C PRO A 19 -9.18 -33.77 -36.09
N LYS A 20 -10.04 -33.60 -35.09
CA LYS A 20 -10.09 -32.35 -34.33
C LYS A 20 -8.72 -32.23 -33.69
N THR A 21 -7.97 -31.20 -34.04
CA THR A 21 -6.73 -30.85 -33.36
C THR A 21 -7.11 -30.50 -31.91
N SER A 22 -7.00 -31.48 -31.02
CA SER A 22 -7.06 -31.27 -29.58
C SER A 22 -5.78 -30.52 -29.20
N SER A 23 -5.92 -29.21 -29.02
CA SER A 23 -4.89 -28.31 -28.53
C SER A 23 -4.73 -28.42 -27.02
N ASP A 24 -4.40 -29.62 -26.54
CA ASP A 24 -4.14 -29.89 -25.11
C ASP A 24 -2.64 -30.10 -24.89
N ASP A 25 -1.86 -29.05 -25.15
CA ASP A 25 -0.45 -28.98 -24.75
C ASP A 25 -0.35 -28.32 -23.36
N PRO A 26 0.22 -28.99 -22.34
CA PRO A 26 0.25 -28.51 -20.95
C PRO A 26 1.08 -27.23 -20.74
N HIS A 27 1.88 -26.82 -21.74
CA HIS A 27 2.60 -25.55 -21.72
C HIS A 27 1.70 -24.34 -22.01
N THR A 28 0.63 -24.51 -22.80
CA THR A 28 -0.21 -23.41 -23.29
C THR A 28 -1.24 -22.97 -22.23
N ASP A 29 -1.75 -23.90 -21.43
CA ASP A 29 -2.73 -23.58 -20.38
C ASP A 29 -2.10 -22.94 -19.16
N ASN A 30 -0.88 -23.33 -18.78
CA ASN A 30 -0.10 -22.64 -17.75
C ASN A 30 0.26 -21.21 -18.18
N MET A 31 0.58 -20.99 -19.47
CA MET A 31 0.84 -19.65 -19.99
C MET A 31 -0.42 -18.77 -19.96
N LYS A 32 -1.59 -19.31 -20.34
CA LYS A 32 -2.87 -18.60 -20.22
C LYS A 32 -3.22 -18.30 -18.76
N LEU A 33 -2.97 -19.24 -17.84
CA LEU A 33 -3.19 -19.05 -16.41
C LEU A 33 -2.30 -17.96 -15.83
N VAL A 34 -1.03 -17.92 -16.18
CA VAL A 34 -0.10 -16.86 -15.77
C VAL A 34 -0.55 -15.51 -16.34
N VAL A 35 -0.93 -15.44 -17.61
CA VAL A 35 -1.40 -14.20 -18.24
C VAL A 35 -2.72 -13.73 -17.61
N LEU A 36 -3.66 -14.62 -17.34
CA LEU A 36 -4.93 -14.30 -16.66
C LEU A 36 -4.68 -13.81 -15.24
N ALA A 37 -3.80 -14.48 -14.48
CA ALA A 37 -3.43 -14.09 -13.13
C ALA A 37 -2.72 -12.73 -13.10
N CYS A 38 -1.81 -12.46 -14.05
CA CYS A 38 -1.16 -11.16 -14.19
C CYS A 38 -2.17 -10.05 -14.55
N LEU A 39 -3.10 -10.29 -15.47
CA LEU A 39 -4.14 -9.31 -15.81
C LEU A 39 -5.08 -9.05 -14.63
N LEU A 40 -5.42 -10.07 -13.86
CA LEU A 40 -6.19 -9.93 -12.62
C LEU A 40 -5.43 -9.13 -11.56
N ALA A 41 -4.13 -9.39 -11.39
CA ALA A 41 -3.28 -8.66 -10.45
C ALA A 41 -3.14 -7.18 -10.84
N VAL A 42 -2.95 -6.88 -12.14
CA VAL A 42 -2.90 -5.51 -12.66
C VAL A 42 -4.25 -4.81 -12.51
N ALA A 43 -5.37 -5.50 -12.72
CA ALA A 43 -6.71 -4.95 -12.51
C ALA A 43 -7.04 -4.71 -11.02
N ALA A 44 -6.44 -5.49 -10.11
CA ALA A 44 -6.59 -5.33 -8.66
C ALA A 44 -5.70 -4.21 -8.09
N ALA A 45 -4.57 -3.89 -8.73
CA ALA A 45 -3.71 -2.78 -8.35
C ALA A 45 -4.38 -1.44 -8.69
N ARG A 46 -5.15 -0.89 -7.75
CA ARG A 46 -5.77 0.42 -7.88
C ARG A 46 -4.84 1.51 -7.37
N PRO A 47 -4.47 2.51 -8.18
CA PRO A 47 -3.84 3.72 -7.65
C PRO A 47 -4.84 4.42 -6.73
N ASP A 48 -4.37 4.80 -5.54
CA ASP A 48 -5.18 5.36 -4.47
C ASP A 48 -5.59 6.81 -4.79
N LYS A 49 -6.55 6.95 -5.70
CA LYS A 49 -7.07 8.25 -6.20
C LYS A 49 -8.43 8.63 -5.61
N ASP A 50 -9.07 7.69 -4.91
CA ASP A 50 -10.45 7.83 -4.42
C ASP A 50 -10.54 7.87 -2.88
N ALA A 51 -9.43 8.14 -2.19
CA ALA A 51 -9.42 8.24 -0.73
C ALA A 51 -10.37 9.35 -0.25
N THR A 52 -11.29 9.00 0.64
CA THR A 52 -12.26 9.93 1.24
C THR A 52 -11.83 10.29 2.65
N ILE A 53 -12.23 11.48 3.11
CA ILE A 53 -11.98 11.91 4.49
C ILE A 53 -13.01 11.23 5.39
N LEU A 54 -12.54 10.46 6.38
CA LEU A 54 -13.36 9.84 7.41
C LEU A 54 -13.55 10.75 8.63
N ALA A 55 -12.49 11.50 9.00
CA ALA A 55 -12.56 12.48 10.07
C ALA A 55 -11.67 13.69 9.74
N ASP A 56 -12.19 14.89 10.01
CA ASP A 56 -11.44 16.14 10.02
C ASP A 56 -11.97 16.96 11.19
N GLU A 57 -11.21 17.00 12.27
CA GLU A 57 -11.55 17.69 13.50
C GLU A 57 -10.48 18.75 13.77
N ARG A 58 -10.95 19.99 14.02
CA ARG A 58 -10.10 21.13 14.32
C ARG A 58 -10.75 21.90 15.47
N SER A 59 -10.01 22.06 16.55
CA SER A 59 -10.42 22.90 17.67
C SER A 59 -9.33 23.92 17.92
N ASP A 60 -9.71 25.18 18.02
CA ASP A 60 -8.84 26.29 18.40
C ASP A 60 -9.71 27.26 19.19
N ASP A 61 -9.46 27.32 20.49
CA ASP A 61 -10.25 28.13 21.42
C ASP A 61 -9.70 29.57 21.54
N GLY A 62 -8.67 29.92 20.75
CA GLY A 62 -8.04 31.24 20.73
C GLY A 62 -7.16 31.55 21.95
N ASP A 63 -6.98 30.59 22.85
CA ASP A 63 -6.06 30.65 23.99
C ASP A 63 -4.65 30.15 23.64
N GLY A 64 -4.43 29.77 22.38
CA GLY A 64 -3.20 29.21 21.85
C GLY A 64 -3.07 27.70 22.03
N ASN A 65 -4.08 27.05 22.62
CA ASN A 65 -4.26 25.61 22.52
C ASN A 65 -4.99 25.29 21.22
N PHE A 66 -4.52 24.27 20.51
CA PHE A 66 -5.24 23.77 19.34
C PHE A 66 -5.16 22.26 19.25
N TYR A 67 -6.15 21.67 18.61
CA TYR A 67 -6.22 20.26 18.29
C TYR A 67 -6.53 20.09 16.80
N TYR A 68 -5.85 19.14 16.17
CA TYR A 68 -6.08 18.78 14.79
C TYR A 68 -6.02 17.27 14.64
N ARG A 69 -7.08 16.69 14.09
CA ARG A 69 -7.14 15.27 13.72
C ARG A 69 -7.68 15.12 12.30
N PHE A 70 -7.01 14.28 11.53
CA PHE A 70 -7.34 13.99 10.15
C PHE A 70 -7.19 12.50 9.87
N GLU A 71 -8.20 11.89 9.27
CA GLU A 71 -8.25 10.47 8.97
C GLU A 71 -8.90 10.24 7.61
N THR A 72 -8.31 9.39 6.79
CA THR A 72 -8.81 9.06 5.44
C THR A 72 -9.08 7.56 5.28
N SER A 73 -9.92 7.21 4.31
CA SER A 73 -10.38 5.84 4.08
C SER A 73 -9.28 4.88 3.64
N ASN A 74 -8.20 5.40 3.07
CA ASN A 74 -6.99 4.66 2.75
C ASN A 74 -6.04 4.45 3.95
N GLY A 75 -6.42 4.89 5.16
CA GLY A 75 -5.64 4.62 6.37
C GLY A 75 -4.55 5.66 6.70
N ILE A 76 -4.53 6.82 6.04
CA ILE A 76 -3.71 7.94 6.51
C ILE A 76 -4.37 8.55 7.74
N LYS A 77 -3.59 8.69 8.81
CA LYS A 77 -4.01 9.33 10.06
C LYS A 77 -3.00 10.39 10.49
N LYS A 78 -3.47 11.55 10.89
CA LYS A 78 -2.63 12.63 11.44
C LYS A 78 -3.33 13.21 12.64
N GLU A 79 -2.62 13.34 13.74
CA GLU A 79 -3.11 13.97 14.95
C GLU A 79 -2.02 14.87 15.50
N LYS A 80 -2.39 16.09 15.91
CA LYS A 80 -1.49 16.98 16.62
C LYS A 80 -2.26 17.86 17.59
N THR A 81 -1.64 18.12 18.72
CA THR A 81 -2.08 19.07 19.72
C THR A 81 -0.99 20.11 19.89
N GLY A 82 -1.38 21.37 19.93
CA GLY A 82 -0.50 22.48 20.25
C GLY A 82 -0.90 23.14 21.56
N THR A 83 0.09 23.63 22.29
CA THR A 83 -0.08 24.46 23.48
C THR A 83 0.84 25.68 23.40
N PRO A 84 0.53 26.79 24.09
CA PRO A 84 1.45 27.92 24.20
C PRO A 84 2.75 27.50 24.90
N GLY A 85 3.88 27.88 24.31
CA GLY A 85 5.22 27.74 24.88
C GLY A 85 5.62 28.97 25.71
N VAL A 86 6.73 28.85 26.43
CA VAL A 86 7.14 29.85 27.44
C VAL A 86 7.61 31.19 26.88
N GLU A 87 8.05 31.27 25.62
CA GLU A 87 8.48 32.52 24.96
C GLU A 87 7.49 32.97 23.87
N GLY A 88 6.24 32.45 23.90
CA GLY A 88 5.21 32.78 22.91
C GLY A 88 5.29 31.95 21.62
N GLN A 89 6.21 31.00 21.52
CA GLN A 89 6.16 29.91 20.53
C GLN A 89 4.98 28.98 20.81
N SER A 90 4.61 28.15 19.84
CA SER A 90 3.66 27.06 20.05
C SER A 90 4.42 25.74 20.16
N ASN A 91 4.26 25.05 21.28
CA ASN A 91 4.76 23.70 21.49
C ASN A 91 3.73 22.73 20.92
N MET A 92 4.18 21.73 20.17
CA MET A 92 3.32 20.80 19.47
C MET A 92 3.76 19.36 19.70
N VAL A 93 2.80 18.49 19.94
CA VAL A 93 3.01 17.04 19.96
C VAL A 93 2.03 16.39 19.01
N GLY A 94 2.44 15.31 18.36
CA GLY A 94 1.55 14.64 17.43
C GLY A 94 2.07 13.33 16.91
N SER A 95 1.23 12.71 16.09
CA SER A 95 1.55 11.50 15.36
C SER A 95 1.06 11.58 13.92
N PHE A 96 1.77 10.90 13.02
CA PHE A 96 1.29 10.68 11.68
C PHE A 96 1.54 9.22 11.28
N GLN A 97 0.56 8.67 10.59
CA GLN A 97 0.54 7.29 10.16
C GLN A 97 0.05 7.19 8.72
N PHE A 98 0.67 6.34 7.91
CA PHE A 98 0.21 6.03 6.56
C PHE A 98 0.57 4.60 6.16
N PRO A 99 -0.23 3.93 5.31
CA PRO A 99 0.08 2.61 4.79
C PRO A 99 1.29 2.66 3.85
N LEU A 100 2.12 1.63 3.91
CA LEU A 100 3.24 1.39 3.00
C LEU A 100 2.82 0.38 1.92
N ASP A 101 3.58 0.36 0.82
CA ASP A 101 3.34 -0.55 -0.31
C ASP A 101 3.46 -2.04 0.07
N ASP A 102 4.15 -2.34 1.17
CA ASP A 102 4.31 -3.69 1.73
C ASP A 102 3.14 -4.14 2.62
N GLY A 103 2.12 -3.30 2.79
CA GLY A 103 0.96 -3.55 3.66
C GLY A 103 1.23 -3.28 5.15
N SER A 104 2.45 -2.91 5.53
CA SER A 104 2.74 -2.41 6.87
C SER A 104 2.31 -0.95 7.00
N THR A 105 2.27 -0.42 8.22
CA THR A 105 1.91 0.98 8.45
C THR A 105 3.09 1.74 9.03
N ALA A 106 3.49 2.79 8.33
CA ALA A 106 4.51 3.71 8.79
C ALA A 106 3.93 4.61 9.88
N THR A 107 4.48 4.55 11.09
CA THR A 107 4.04 5.35 12.24
C THR A 107 5.17 6.25 12.71
N PHE A 108 4.84 7.51 12.95
CA PHE A 108 5.78 8.52 13.43
C PHE A 108 5.14 9.31 14.55
N THR A 109 5.90 9.57 15.60
CA THR A 109 5.54 10.47 16.70
C THR A 109 6.53 11.61 16.73
N PHE A 110 6.07 12.82 17.06
CA PHE A 110 6.95 13.97 17.12
C PHE A 110 6.62 14.88 18.30
N VAL A 111 7.66 15.59 18.75
CA VAL A 111 7.59 16.66 19.75
C VAL A 111 8.33 17.87 19.16
N ALA A 112 7.66 19.00 19.13
CA ALA A 112 8.18 20.30 18.71
C ALA A 112 8.07 21.25 19.90
N ASP A 113 9.19 21.62 20.50
CA ASP A 113 9.24 22.50 21.67
C ASP A 113 10.47 23.41 21.60
N GLU A 114 10.83 24.03 22.72
CA GLU A 114 12.01 24.92 22.84
C GLU A 114 13.33 24.23 22.46
N ASN A 115 13.37 22.90 22.58
CA ASN A 115 14.52 22.08 22.22
C ASN A 115 14.48 21.62 20.75
N GLY A 116 13.58 22.19 19.94
CA GLY A 116 13.46 21.95 18.51
C GLY A 116 12.52 20.80 18.17
N TYR A 117 12.60 20.34 16.91
CA TYR A 117 11.75 19.28 16.37
C TYR A 117 12.41 17.91 16.50
N ARG A 118 11.76 16.98 17.20
CA ARG A 118 12.25 15.61 17.42
C ARG A 118 11.19 14.62 16.97
N VAL A 119 11.59 13.66 16.15
CA VAL A 119 10.71 12.61 15.60
C VAL A 119 11.22 11.25 16.04
N GLU A 120 10.29 10.37 16.40
CA GLU A 120 10.55 8.97 16.69
C GLU A 120 9.72 8.11 15.73
N SER A 121 10.37 7.12 15.12
CA SER A 121 9.71 6.12 14.29
C SER A 121 10.63 4.91 14.12
N PRO A 122 10.09 3.67 14.04
CA PRO A 122 10.86 2.49 13.67
C PRO A 122 11.54 2.58 12.30
N LEU A 123 11.07 3.48 11.42
CA LEU A 123 11.62 3.70 10.09
C LEU A 123 12.84 4.63 10.08
N LEU A 124 13.11 5.33 11.18
CA LEU A 124 14.29 6.17 11.27
C LEU A 124 15.54 5.30 11.42
N PRO A 125 16.66 5.69 10.79
CA PRO A 125 17.90 4.95 10.91
C PRO A 125 18.35 4.93 12.37
N PRO A 126 18.90 3.79 12.86
CA PRO A 126 19.41 3.71 14.22
C PRO A 126 20.57 4.69 14.40
N ILE A 127 20.71 5.19 15.63
CA ILE A 127 21.83 6.06 16.01
C ILE A 127 23.15 5.33 15.72
N PRO A 128 24.12 5.94 15.02
CA PRO A 128 25.41 5.30 14.74
C PRO A 128 26.15 4.89 16.02
N ALA A 129 26.79 3.72 16.00
CA ALA A 129 27.43 3.14 17.19
C ALA A 129 28.46 4.05 17.86
N TYR A 130 29.17 4.89 17.10
CA TYR A 130 30.13 5.85 17.67
C TYR A 130 29.43 6.95 18.48
N VAL A 131 28.29 7.46 18.00
CA VAL A 131 27.48 8.46 18.70
C VAL A 131 26.97 7.87 20.00
N GLN A 132 26.53 6.61 19.97
CA GLN A 132 26.05 5.91 21.15
C GLN A 132 27.15 5.77 22.21
N LYS A 133 28.37 5.40 21.80
CA LYS A 133 29.54 5.38 22.71
C LYS A 133 29.83 6.75 23.32
N GLN A 134 29.68 7.83 22.56
CA GLN A 134 29.89 9.20 23.06
C GLN A 134 28.82 9.59 24.09
N ILE A 135 27.54 9.24 23.83
CA ILE A 135 26.44 9.46 24.77
C ILE A 135 26.67 8.67 26.07
N ASP A 136 27.06 7.40 25.97
CA ASP A 136 27.34 6.54 27.13
C ASP A 136 28.52 7.07 27.95
N PHE A 137 29.58 7.51 27.27
CA PHE A 137 30.72 8.13 27.92
C PHE A 137 30.30 9.40 28.66
N ALA A 138 29.57 10.31 28.01
CA ALA A 138 29.08 11.54 28.64
C ALA A 138 28.19 11.27 29.87
N ARG A 139 27.27 10.29 29.77
CA ARG A 139 26.40 9.86 30.87
C ARG A 139 27.20 9.27 32.04
N SER A 140 28.29 8.55 31.76
CA SER A 140 29.19 8.01 32.79
C SER A 140 29.95 9.08 33.56
N GLN A 141 30.33 10.18 32.89
CA GLN A 141 31.01 11.31 33.53
C GLN A 141 30.06 12.10 34.43
N GLY A 142 28.81 12.30 34.00
CA GLY A 142 27.77 12.97 34.80
C GLY A 142 27.43 12.22 36.09
N LYS A 143 27.44 10.88 36.06
CA LYS A 143 27.16 10.02 37.23
C LYS A 143 28.31 9.97 38.25
N ARG A 144 29.49 10.48 37.90
CA ARG A 144 30.69 10.51 38.75
C ARG A 144 30.87 11.84 39.50
N ARG A 145 30.01 12.83 39.25
CA ARG A 145 29.88 14.06 40.05
C ARG A 145 28.78 13.87 41.09
#